data_AF-A0A2H3DAD2-F1
#
_entry.id   AF-A0A2H3DAD2-F1
#
_cell.length_a   1.000
_cell.length_b   1.000
_cell.length_c   1.000
_cell.angle_alpha   90.00
_cell.angle_beta   90.00
_cell.angle_gamma   90.00
#
_symmetry.space_group_name_H-M   'P 1'
#
loop_
_entity.id
_entity.type
_entity.pdbx_description
1 polymer ?
#
loop_
_entity_poly.entity_id
_entity_poly.type
_entity_poly.pdbx_seq_one_letter_code
_entity_poly.pdbx_strand_id
1 'polypeptide(L)' 'HFIANPDLVYRLENNVALNAYNRKTFYLPGEVSPTGYTDYPFAEEDYTARSLL' A
#
# COMPACT_ATOMS: atom_id res chain seq x y z
N HIS A 1 6.28 1.47 7.35
CA HIS A 1 5.61 2.34 6.35
C HIS A 1 5.35 1.61 5.05
N PHE A 2 6.33 0.92 4.46
CA PHE A 2 6.18 0.26 3.16
C PHE A 2 4.98 -0.70 3.04
N ILE A 3 4.73 -1.55 4.04
CA ILE A 3 3.60 -2.51 4.03
C ILE A 3 2.26 -1.87 3.67
N ALA A 4 2.00 -0.65 4.15
CA ALA A 4 0.71 0.03 3.94
C ALA A 4 0.69 0.95 2.71
N ASN A 5 1.83 1.15 2.05
CA ASN A 5 2.01 2.15 1.01
C ASN A 5 2.69 1.48 -0.19
N PRO A 6 1.92 0.84 -1.10
CA PRO A 6 2.49 0.15 -2.25
C PRO A 6 3.24 1.10 -3.20
N ASP A 7 2.93 2.40 -3.12
CA ASP A 7 3.51 3.52 -3.84
C ASP A 7 4.34 4.45 -2.95
N LEU A 8 5.00 3.91 -1.91
CA LEU A 8 5.72 4.72 -0.91
C LEU A 8 6.68 5.74 -1.53
N VAL A 9 7.42 5.36 -2.58
CA VAL A 9 8.38 6.25 -3.26
C VAL A 9 7.69 7.49 -3.81
N TYR A 10 6.62 7.30 -4.58
CA TYR A 10 5.83 8.39 -5.15
C TYR A 10 5.28 9.32 -4.06
N ARG A 11 4.79 8.77 -2.95
CA ARG A 11 4.26 9.57 -1.85
C ARG A 11 5.31 10.45 -1.21
N LEU A 12 6.52 9.93 -1.03
CA LEU A 12 7.63 10.70 -0.47
C LEU A 12 8.10 11.80 -1.43
N GLU A 13 8.19 11.51 -2.73
CA GLU A 13 8.58 12.50 -3.74
C GLU A 13 7.57 13.65 -3.87
N ASN A 14 6.28 13.35 -3.74
CA ASN A 14 5.18 14.30 -3.98
C ASN A 14 4.54 14.83 -2.68
N ASN A 15 5.11 14.53 -1.51
CA ASN A 15 4.54 14.89 -0.20
C ASN A 15 3.07 14.46 0.00
N VAL A 16 2.72 13.28 -0.51
CA VAL A 16 1.39 12.69 -0.31
C VAL A 16 1.32 12.03 1.06
N ALA A 17 0.17 12.15 1.73
CA ALA A 17 -0.07 11.52 3.02
C ALA A 17 0.13 9.99 2.94
N LEU A 18 0.84 9.42 3.93
CA LEU A 18 1.06 7.99 4.03
C LEU A 18 -0.16 7.29 4.66
N ASN A 19 -0.51 6.13 4.13
CA ASN A 19 -1.44 5.21 4.78
C ASN A 19 -0.85 4.74 6.12
N ALA A 20 -1.70 4.71 7.16
CA ALA A 20 -1.37 4.09 8.43
C ALA A 20 -1.35 2.57 8.27
N TYR A 21 -0.31 1.92 8.80
CA TYR A 21 -0.25 0.46 8.81
C TYR A 21 -1.07 -0.12 9.96
N ASN A 22 -1.63 -1.31 9.76
CA ASN A 22 -2.24 -2.10 10.82
C ASN A 22 -1.29 -3.22 11.26
N ARG A 23 -0.68 -3.11 12.45
CA ARG A 23 0.26 -4.16 12.93
C ARG A 23 -0.43 -5.49 13.24
N LYS A 24 -1.74 -5.48 13.53
CA LYS A 24 -2.49 -6.71 13.84
C LYS A 24 -2.54 -7.66 12.64
N THR A 25 -2.29 -7.16 11.42
CA THR A 25 -2.37 -7.96 10.20
C THR A 25 -1.01 -8.45 9.68
N PHE A 26 0.11 -8.11 10.34
CA PHE A 26 1.44 -8.39 9.78
C PHE A 26 1.80 -9.88 9.69
N TYR A 27 1.27 -10.70 10.60
CA TYR A 27 1.67 -12.10 10.76
C TYR A 27 0.47 -13.02 10.95
N LEU A 28 -0.65 -12.72 10.29
CA LEU A 28 -1.86 -13.53 10.38
C LEU A 28 -1.57 -14.95 9.84
N PRO A 29 -1.63 -15.99 10.68
CA PRO A 29 -1.26 -17.33 10.26
C PRO A 29 -2.39 -17.96 9.46
N GLY A 30 -2.09 -18.42 8.25
CA GLY A 30 -3.03 -19.18 7.41
C GLY A 30 -4.19 -18.37 6.83
N GLU A 31 -4.18 -17.04 6.98
CA GLU A 31 -5.21 -16.18 6.42
C GLU A 31 -4.90 -15.89 4.94
N VAL A 32 -5.79 -16.32 4.03
CA VAL A 32 -5.71 -16.03 2.58
C VAL A 32 -6.38 -14.68 2.25
N SER A 33 -6.88 -13.98 3.26
CA SER A 33 -7.50 -12.68 3.09
C SER A 33 -6.48 -11.68 2.54
N PRO A 34 -6.86 -10.81 1.58
CA PRO A 34 -5.99 -9.73 1.13
C PRO A 34 -5.77 -8.65 2.22
N THR A 35 -6.54 -8.71 3.31
CA THR A 35 -6.59 -7.68 4.35
C THR A 35 -5.25 -7.39 5.01
N GLY A 36 -4.81 -6.13 4.88
CA GLY A 36 -3.58 -5.64 5.46
C GLY A 36 -2.33 -6.22 4.83
N TYR A 37 -2.45 -6.82 3.64
CA TYR A 37 -1.34 -7.36 2.84
C TYR A 37 -1.37 -6.86 1.40
N THR A 38 -2.44 -7.12 0.64
CA THR A 38 -2.57 -6.72 -0.78
C THR A 38 -3.68 -5.71 -1.05
N ASP A 39 -4.45 -5.30 -0.05
CA ASP A 39 -5.61 -4.40 -0.20
C ASP A 39 -5.34 -2.93 0.19
N TYR A 40 -4.10 -2.57 0.51
CA TYR A 40 -3.77 -1.16 0.75
C TYR A 40 -3.90 -0.35 -0.55
N PRO A 41 -4.61 0.80 -0.52
CA PRO A 41 -4.83 1.59 -1.73
C PRO A 41 -3.59 2.38 -2.13
N PHE A 42 -3.42 2.56 -3.43
CA PHE A 42 -2.54 3.57 -4.02
C PHE A 42 -3.08 4.97 -3.75
N ALA A 43 -2.23 6.00 -3.85
CA ALA A 43 -2.64 7.40 -3.70
C ALA A 43 -3.53 7.88 -4.85
N GLU A 44 -3.34 7.32 -6.04
CA GLU A 44 -4.15 7.56 -7.24
C GLU A 44 -4.65 6.22 -7.80
N GLU A 45 -5.92 6.15 -8.20
CA GLU A 45 -6.53 4.93 -8.75
C GLU A 45 -5.84 4.45 -10.04
N ASP A 46 -5.18 5.34 -10.77
CA ASP A 46 -4.60 5.07 -12.10
C ASP A 46 -3.07 4.84 -12.08
N TYR A 47 -2.47 4.70 -10.90
CA TYR A 47 -1.01 4.52 -10.78
C TYR A 47 -0.51 3.25 -11.49
N THR A 48 -1.33 2.19 -11.52
CA THR A 48 -1.01 0.94 -12.22
C THR A 48 -0.90 1.13 -13.74
N ALA A 49 -1.68 2.05 -14.32
CA ALA A 49 -1.63 2.36 -15.75
C ALA A 49 -0.43 3.25 -16.10
N ARG A 50 -0.03 4.15 -15.20
CA ARG A 50 1.11 5.08 -15.40
C ARG A 50 2.49 4.42 -15.28
N SER A 51 2.63 3.33 -14.53
CA SER A 51 3.90 2.64 -14.34
C SER A 51 4.28 1.68 -15.49
N LEU A 52 3.41 1.48 -16.47
CA LEU A 52 3.62 0.60 -17.62
C LEU A 52 3.92 1.35 -18.93
N LEU A 53 4.07 2.68 -18.88
CA LEU A 53 4.48 3.55 -19.98
C LEU A 53 5.93 4.02 -19.78
#